data_AF-A0A316FTW1-F1
#
_entry.id   AF-A0A316FTW1-F1
#
_cell.length_a   1.000
_cell.length_b   1.000
_cell.length_c   1.000
_cell.angle_alpha   90.00
_cell.angle_beta   90.00
_cell.angle_gamma   90.00
#
_symmetry.space_group_name_H-M   'P 1'
#
loop_
_entity.id
_entity.type
_entity.pdbx_description
1 polymer ?
#
loop_
_entity_poly.entity_id
_entity_poly.type
_entity_poly.pdbx_seq_one_letter_code
_entity_poly.pdbx_strand_id
1 'polypeptide(L)'
;MTDRLHVDPVSLEGIADRLRRSGGALRAASGGGPGTPDAGTDTPIFEDLITRLVQNATALAGGLDEAAARVLQANRTYADEDLGNARNIGSR
;
A
#
# COMPACT_ATOMS: atom_id res chain seq x y z
N MET A 1 -26.98 16.31 -5.22
CA MET A 1 -27.12 15.22 -4.23
C MET A 1 -25.85 14.43 -4.28
N THR A 2 -24.93 14.69 -3.35
CA THR A 2 -23.71 13.89 -3.20
C THR A 2 -24.16 12.50 -2.79
N ASP A 3 -23.92 11.52 -3.65
CA ASP A 3 -24.15 10.11 -3.34
C ASP A 3 -23.39 9.82 -2.04
N ARG A 4 -24.14 9.61 -0.95
CA ARG A 4 -23.58 9.45 0.40
C ARG A 4 -23.03 8.03 0.44
N LEU A 5 -21.82 7.86 -0.08
CA LEU A 5 -21.11 6.60 -0.08
C LEU A 5 -20.92 6.20 1.38
N HIS A 6 -21.73 5.27 1.86
CA HIS A 6 -21.55 4.68 3.18
C HIS A 6 -20.35 3.75 3.09
N VAL A 7 -19.20 4.23 3.57
CA VAL A 7 -17.95 3.48 3.55
C VAL A 7 -17.78 2.81 4.91
N ASP A 8 -17.70 1.48 4.91
CA ASP A 8 -17.44 0.70 6.13
C ASP A 8 -16.00 0.92 6.62
N PRO A 9 -15.80 1.49 7.83
CA PRO A 9 -14.47 1.73 8.39
C PRO A 9 -13.61 0.47 8.53
N VAL A 10 -14.24 -0.67 8.85
CA VAL A 10 -13.54 -1.96 9.03
C VAL A 10 -12.97 -2.46 7.69
N SER A 11 -13.73 -2.25 6.62
CA SER A 11 -13.29 -2.56 5.26
C SER A 11 -12.08 -1.71 4.85
N LEU A 12 -12.04 -0.42 5.18
CA LEU A 12 -10.89 0.44 4.88
C LEU A 12 -9.64 0.05 5.67
N GLU A 13 -9.78 -0.28 6.95
CA GLU A 13 -8.66 -0.79 7.76
C GLU A 13 -8.12 -2.10 7.19
N GLY A 14 -9.00 -3.03 6.80
CA GLY A 14 -8.60 -4.28 6.15
C GLY A 14 -7.85 -4.08 4.83
N ILE A 15 -8.26 -3.10 4.02
CA ILE A 15 -7.55 -2.73 2.78
C ILE A 15 -6.16 -2.17 3.11
N ALA A 16 -6.06 -1.24 4.06
CA ALA A 16 -4.78 -0.66 4.46
C ALA A 16 -3.81 -1.73 5.02
N ASP A 17 -4.31 -2.66 5.81
CA ASP A 17 -3.53 -3.78 6.34
C ASP A 17 -3.03 -4.72 5.24
N ARG A 18 -3.88 -5.02 4.26
CA ARG A 18 -3.48 -5.84 3.12
C ARG A 18 -2.38 -5.17 2.29
N LEU A 19 -2.51 -3.87 2.03
CA LEU A 19 -1.51 -3.09 1.30
C LEU A 19 -0.15 -3.08 2.04
N ARG A 20 -0.15 -2.82 3.36
CA ARG A 20 1.07 -2.89 4.18
C ARG A 20 1.70 -4.28 4.18
N ARG A 21 0.89 -5.34 4.32
CA ARG A 21 1.39 -6.72 4.30
C ARG A 21 2.02 -7.08 2.95
N SER A 22 1.39 -6.67 1.84
CA SER A 22 1.94 -6.87 0.51
C SER A 22 3.24 -6.09 0.29
N GLY A 23 3.32 -4.84 0.76
CA GLY A 23 4.56 -4.05 0.74
C GLY A 23 5.68 -4.69 1.55
N GLY A 24 5.36 -5.15 2.76
CA GLY A 24 6.31 -5.89 3.62
C GLY A 24 6.81 -7.18 2.99
N ALA A 25 5.93 -7.99 2.41
CA ALA A 25 6.31 -9.22 1.72
C ALA A 25 7.22 -8.94 0.51
N LEU A 26 6.93 -7.88 -0.25
CA LEU A 26 7.73 -7.49 -1.40
C LEU A 26 9.14 -7.01 -0.99
N ARG A 27 9.27 -6.25 0.10
CA ARG A 27 10.58 -5.88 0.67
C ARG A 27 11.35 -7.08 1.20
N ALA A 28 10.68 -8.02 1.85
CA ALA A 28 11.32 -9.23 2.34
C ALA A 28 11.88 -10.07 1.18
N ALA A 29 11.13 -10.16 0.08
CA ALA A 29 11.57 -10.84 -1.13
C ALA A 29 12.75 -10.14 -1.82
N SER A 30 12.80 -8.80 -1.80
CA SER A 30 13.89 -8.03 -2.42
C SER A 30 15.14 -7.90 -1.55
N GLY A 31 15.01 -7.94 -0.23
CA GLY A 31 16.11 -7.79 0.72
C GLY A 31 17.09 -8.96 0.79
N GLY A 32 16.67 -10.15 0.31
CA GLY A 32 17.52 -11.34 0.23
C GLY A 32 18.56 -11.30 -0.89
N GLY A 33 18.36 -10.45 -1.91
CA GLY A 33 19.21 -10.33 -3.10
C GLY A 33 19.29 -11.64 -3.91
N PRO A 34 19.00 -11.64 -5.22
CA PRO A 34 19.37 -12.79 -6.04
C PRO A 34 20.90 -12.95 -5.99
N GLY A 35 21.38 -14.17 -5.80
CA GLY A 35 22.81 -14.46 -5.96
C GLY A 35 23.30 -14.08 -7.37
N THR A 36 24.62 -13.94 -7.52
CA THR A 36 25.23 -13.64 -8.84
C THR A 36 24.71 -14.63 -9.88
N PRO A 37 24.13 -14.15 -11.00
CA PRO A 37 23.64 -15.02 -12.06
C PRO A 37 24.79 -15.82 -12.66
N ASP A 38 24.64 -17.14 -12.74
CA ASP A 38 25.57 -17.97 -13.51
C ASP A 38 25.10 -18.04 -14.96
N ALA A 39 25.44 -17.00 -15.73
CA ALA A 39 25.06 -16.86 -17.14
C ALA A 39 26.27 -16.69 -18.07
N GLY A 40 27.49 -17.01 -17.60
CA GLY A 40 28.71 -16.88 -18.39
C GLY A 40 28.91 -15.44 -18.91
N THR A 41 29.00 -15.29 -20.24
CA THR A 41 29.15 -13.98 -20.89
C THR A 41 27.94 -13.06 -20.71
N ASP A 42 26.77 -13.62 -20.44
CA ASP A 42 25.51 -12.87 -20.32
C ASP A 42 25.27 -12.40 -18.87
N THR A 43 26.15 -12.77 -17.93
CA THR A 43 26.09 -12.34 -16.51
C THR A 43 25.80 -10.84 -16.34
N PRO A 44 26.46 -9.91 -17.08
CA PRO A 44 26.20 -8.48 -16.94
C PRO A 44 24.75 -8.08 -17.29
N ILE A 45 24.12 -8.77 -18.24
CA ILE A 45 22.73 -8.50 -18.64
C ILE A 45 21.78 -8.93 -17.51
N PHE A 46 22.00 -10.11 -16.95
CA PHE A 46 21.18 -10.62 -15.85
C PHE A 46 21.36 -9.79 -14.57
N GLU A 47 22.57 -9.33 -14.27
CA GLU A 47 22.82 -8.43 -13.14
C GLU A 47 22.05 -7.10 -13.27
N ASP A 48 22.03 -6.48 -14.46
CA ASP A 48 21.26 -5.26 -14.70
C ASP A 48 19.74 -5.52 -14.59
N LEU A 49 19.25 -6.62 -15.15
CA LEU A 49 17.83 -7.00 -15.04
C LEU A 49 17.40 -7.23 -13.59
N ILE A 50 18.20 -7.95 -12.81
CA ILE A 50 17.96 -8.20 -11.38
C ILE A 50 18.00 -6.88 -10.60
N THR A 51 18.97 -6.03 -10.88
CA THR A 51 19.10 -4.72 -10.23
C THR A 51 17.84 -3.88 -10.46
N ARG A 52 17.38 -3.76 -11.71
CA ARG A 52 16.15 -3.03 -12.04
C ARG A 52 14.91 -3.66 -11.41
N LEU A 53 14.84 -4.99 -11.39
CA LEU A 53 13.73 -5.70 -10.74
C LEU A 53 13.67 -5.39 -9.24
N VAL A 54 14.80 -5.44 -8.53
CA VAL A 54 14.89 -5.10 -7.10
C VAL A 54 14.52 -3.64 -6.84
N GLN A 55 14.98 -2.72 -7.69
CA GLN A 55 14.62 -1.30 -7.61
C GLN A 55 13.11 -1.09 -7.78
N ASN A 56 12.52 -1.69 -8.81
CA ASN A 56 11.08 -1.59 -9.08
C ASN A 56 10.24 -2.22 -7.96
N ALA A 57 10.65 -3.38 -7.44
CA ALA A 57 10.00 -4.02 -6.30
C ALA A 57 10.04 -3.14 -5.04
N THR A 58 11.18 -2.49 -4.79
CA THR A 58 11.33 -1.58 -3.65
C THR A 58 10.45 -0.34 -3.80
N ALA A 59 10.39 0.25 -4.99
CA ALA A 59 9.51 1.38 -5.30
C ALA A 59 8.03 1.01 -5.15
N LEU A 60 7.63 -0.16 -5.67
CA LEU A 60 6.27 -0.67 -5.53
C LEU A 60 5.89 -0.89 -4.06
N ALA A 61 6.80 -1.45 -3.25
CA ALA A 61 6.57 -1.61 -1.83
C ALA A 61 6.36 -0.26 -1.11
N GLY A 62 7.12 0.76 -1.50
CA GLY A 62 6.92 2.13 -1.04
C GLY A 62 5.54 2.68 -1.42
N GLY A 63 5.11 2.48 -2.67
CA GLY A 63 3.79 2.90 -3.14
C GLY A 63 2.63 2.20 -2.43
N LEU A 64 2.79 0.93 -2.05
CA LEU A 64 1.79 0.19 -1.27
C LEU A 64 1.62 0.76 0.14
N ASP A 65 2.70 1.17 0.79
CA ASP A 65 2.63 1.82 2.10
C ASP A 65 1.98 3.20 2.02
N GLU A 66 2.31 3.97 0.98
CA GLU A 66 1.67 5.27 0.74
C GLU A 66 0.16 5.10 0.48
N ALA A 67 -0.22 4.12 -0.33
CA ALA A 67 -1.62 3.80 -0.57
C ALA A 67 -2.33 3.39 0.74
N ALA A 68 -1.70 2.57 1.58
CA ALA A 68 -2.25 2.22 2.89
C ALA A 68 -2.45 3.44 3.80
N ALA A 69 -1.48 4.36 3.83
CA ALA A 69 -1.58 5.60 4.60
C ALA A 69 -2.73 6.48 4.11
N ARG A 70 -2.91 6.61 2.79
CA ARG A 70 -4.04 7.35 2.19
C ARG A 70 -5.39 6.73 2.52
N VAL A 71 -5.50 5.40 2.53
CA VAL A 71 -6.72 4.68 2.92
C VAL A 71 -7.06 4.92 4.40
N LEU A 72 -6.07 4.86 5.29
CA LEU A 72 -6.27 5.18 6.71
C LEU A 72 -6.66 6.64 6.94
N GLN A 73 -6.07 7.56 6.17
CA GLN A 73 -6.45 8.96 6.22
C GLN A 73 -7.91 9.17 5.78
N ALA A 74 -8.32 8.54 4.68
CA ALA A 74 -9.72 8.60 4.23
C ALA A 74 -10.68 8.02 5.28
N ASN A 75 -10.32 6.91 5.93
CA ASN A 75 -11.13 6.33 7.01
C ASN A 75 -11.37 7.32 8.16
N ARG A 76 -10.32 8.03 8.59
CA ARG A 76 -10.45 9.06 9.64
C ARG A 76 -11.36 10.20 9.20
N THR A 77 -11.23 10.67 7.96
CA THR A 77 -12.12 11.70 7.42
C THR A 77 -13.59 11.27 7.46
N TYR A 78 -13.89 10.04 7.02
CA TYR A 78 -15.26 9.53 7.07
C TYR A 78 -15.79 9.41 8.50
N ALA A 79 -14.97 8.94 9.45
CA ALA A 79 -15.36 8.86 10.86
C ALA A 79 -15.64 10.25 11.46
N ASP A 80 -14.83 11.27 11.14
CA ASP A 80 -15.03 12.64 11.59
C ASP A 80 -16.32 13.25 11.01
N GLU A 81 -16.60 12.99 9.72
CA GLU A 81 -17.85 13.42 9.07
C GLU A 81 -19.08 12.76 9.70
N ASP A 82 -19.03 11.48 10.01
CA ASP A 82 -20.11 10.74 10.67
C ASP A 82 -20.37 11.27 12.09
N LEU A 83 -19.32 11.56 12.87
CA LEU A 83 -19.44 12.18 14.19
C LEU A 83 -20.06 13.59 14.10
N GLY A 84 -19.65 14.39 13.12
CA GLY A 84 -20.22 15.71 12.87
C GLY A 84 -21.71 15.64 12.52
N ASN A 85 -22.08 14.69 11.66
CA ASN A 85 -23.46 14.46 11.27
C ASN A 85 -24.32 13.98 12.46
N ALA A 86 -23.81 13.05 13.27
CA ALA A 86 -24.51 12.55 14.45
C ALA A 86 -24.81 13.66 15.48
N ARG A 87 -23.84 14.57 15.71
CA ARG A 87 -24.04 15.73 16.61
C ARG A 87 -25.14 16.68 16.12
N ASN A 88 -25.20 16.94 14.81
CA ASN A 88 -26.22 17.80 14.22
C ASN A 88 -27.63 17.21 14.25
N ILE A 89 -27.75 15.87 14.26
CA ILE A 89 -29.04 15.17 14.41
C ILE A 89 -29.49 15.18 15.87
N GLY A 90 -28.57 14.96 16.83
CA GLY A 90 -28.88 14.95 18.26
C GLY A 90 -29.17 16.32 18.90
N SER A 91 -28.92 17.42 18.19
CA SER A 91 -29.20 18.79 18.63
C SER A 91 -30.54 19.34 18.12
N ARG A 92 -31.39 18.51 17.51
CA ARG A 92 -32.76 18.82 17.09
C ARG A 92 -33.75 18.03 17.94
#